data_AF-A0A382V224-F1
#
_entry.id   AF-A0A382V224-F1
#
_cell.length_a   1.000
_cell.length_b   1.000
_cell.length_c   1.000
_cell.angle_alpha   90.00
_cell.angle_beta   90.00
_cell.angle_gamma   90.00
#
_symmetry.space_group_name_H-M   'P 1'
#
loop_
_entity.id
_entity.type
_entity.pdbx_description
1 polymer ?
#
loop_
_entity_poly.entity_id
_entity_poly.type
_entity_poly.pdbx_seq_one_letter_code
_entity_poly.pdbx_strand_id
1 'polypeptide(L)'
;QEPELGKWRWAEDTLQPTEDKQVHGVGSFGLYYLFTSKGMTPTQAIKTTVGLGLFKEGIDALVPWEQYGSYGGDGFSKNDVVYNVIGVGSAYLIDKLWEKKGHGNETAFIKIHPGYVRVYLYFD
;
A
#
# COMPACT_ATOMS: atom_id res chain seq x y z
N GLN A 1 -32.74 11.80 5.48
CA GLN A 1 -32.67 11.37 6.90
C GLN A 1 -31.39 11.94 7.45
N GLU A 2 -31.40 12.47 8.67
CA GLU A 2 -30.14 12.90 9.28
C GLU A 2 -29.24 11.66 9.51
N PRO A 3 -27.92 11.80 9.36
CA PRO A 3 -26.98 10.73 9.66
C PRO A 3 -27.10 10.28 11.11
N GLU A 4 -27.15 8.98 11.36
CA GLU A 4 -27.25 8.39 12.69
C GLU A 4 -26.11 7.41 12.95
N LEU A 5 -25.55 7.45 14.15
CA LEU A 5 -24.50 6.52 14.57
C LEU A 5 -24.96 5.05 14.44
N GLY A 6 -24.12 4.22 13.85
CA GLY A 6 -24.34 2.79 13.70
C GLY A 6 -25.23 2.40 12.51
N LYS A 7 -25.81 3.37 11.80
CA LYS A 7 -26.51 3.09 10.53
C LYS A 7 -25.53 3.14 9.37
N TRP A 8 -25.48 2.06 8.60
CA TRP A 8 -24.61 1.96 7.43
C TRP A 8 -24.99 3.00 6.36
N ARG A 9 -23.99 3.75 5.90
CA ARG A 9 -24.10 4.74 4.82
C ARG A 9 -23.10 4.44 3.71
N TRP A 10 -23.49 4.73 2.47
CA TRP A 10 -22.59 4.71 1.32
C TRP A 10 -22.18 6.14 1.01
N ALA A 11 -20.90 6.36 0.72
CA ALA A 11 -20.44 7.64 0.22
C ALA A 11 -20.97 7.85 -1.22
N GLU A 12 -21.40 9.07 -1.52
CA GLU A 12 -21.74 9.50 -2.87
C GLU A 12 -20.55 10.25 -3.48
N ASP A 13 -19.54 9.48 -3.89
CA ASP A 13 -18.27 10.03 -4.40
C ASP A 13 -17.89 9.50 -5.79
N THR A 14 -16.74 9.96 -6.29
CA THR A 14 -16.24 9.58 -7.62
C THR A 14 -14.79 9.10 -7.54
N LEU A 15 -14.31 8.50 -8.64
CA LEU A 15 -12.91 8.09 -8.79
C LEU A 15 -11.95 9.26 -9.06
N GLN A 16 -12.44 10.51 -9.14
CA GLN A 16 -11.57 11.66 -9.32
C GLN A 16 -10.54 11.73 -8.20
N PRO A 17 -9.27 12.08 -8.49
CA PRO A 17 -8.20 12.08 -7.51
C PRO A 17 -8.30 13.29 -6.56
N THR A 18 -9.34 13.33 -5.73
CA THR A 18 -9.48 14.30 -4.64
C THR A 18 -8.40 14.07 -3.58
N GLU A 19 -8.22 15.02 -2.67
CA GLU A 19 -7.23 14.93 -1.60
C GLU A 19 -7.41 13.64 -0.77
N ASP A 20 -8.64 13.34 -0.39
CA ASP A 20 -9.05 12.12 0.30
C ASP A 20 -8.57 10.84 -0.42
N LYS A 21 -8.86 10.73 -1.73
CA LYS A 21 -8.44 9.60 -2.57
C LYS A 21 -6.91 9.48 -2.66
N GLN A 22 -6.22 10.62 -2.75
CA GLN A 22 -4.76 10.66 -2.76
C GLN A 22 -4.18 10.20 -1.42
N VAL A 23 -4.79 10.57 -0.30
CA VAL A 23 -4.38 10.13 1.04
C VAL A 23 -4.54 8.61 1.17
N HIS A 24 -5.63 8.03 0.68
CA HIS A 24 -5.80 6.57 0.63
C HIS A 24 -4.71 5.87 -0.19
N GLY A 25 -4.40 6.41 -1.38
CA GLY A 25 -3.33 5.88 -2.23
C GLY A 25 -1.94 5.98 -1.61
N VAL A 26 -1.53 7.19 -1.21
CA VAL A 26 -0.21 7.45 -0.62
C VAL A 26 -0.05 6.77 0.74
N GLY A 27 -1.09 6.79 1.57
CA GLY A 27 -1.12 6.10 2.86
C GLY A 27 -0.94 4.60 2.70
N SER A 28 -1.69 3.96 1.80
CA SER A 28 -1.55 2.53 1.52
C SER A 28 -0.19 2.16 0.91
N PHE A 29 0.36 3.04 0.05
CA PHE A 29 1.72 2.88 -0.47
C PHE A 29 2.76 2.87 0.66
N GLY A 30 2.69 3.84 1.58
CA GLY A 30 3.61 3.94 2.71
C GLY A 30 3.45 2.78 3.70
N LEU A 31 2.21 2.38 3.99
CA LEU A 31 1.90 1.26 4.89
C LEU A 31 2.49 -0.06 4.41
N TYR A 32 2.49 -0.32 3.09
CA TYR A 32 3.17 -1.49 2.53
C TYR A 32 4.63 -1.56 2.98
N TYR A 33 5.41 -0.50 2.73
CA TYR A 33 6.82 -0.44 3.08
C TYR A 33 7.07 -0.42 4.59
N LEU A 34 6.17 0.20 5.36
CA LEU A 34 6.22 0.14 6.81
C LEU A 34 6.12 -1.32 7.28
N PHE A 35 5.12 -2.07 6.81
CA PHE A 35 4.92 -3.45 7.25
C PHE A 35 6.02 -4.39 6.78
N THR A 36 6.49 -4.25 5.53
CA THR A 36 7.61 -5.07 5.05
C THR A 36 8.91 -4.74 5.80
N SER A 37 9.17 -3.47 6.14
CA SER A 37 10.34 -3.10 6.96
C SER A 37 10.28 -3.66 8.39
N LYS A 38 9.08 -4.01 8.88
CA LYS A 38 8.86 -4.70 10.16
C LYS A 38 8.91 -6.22 10.04
N GLY A 39 9.28 -6.76 8.87
CA GLY A 39 9.47 -8.18 8.63
C GLY A 39 8.21 -8.93 8.18
N MET A 40 7.13 -8.23 7.84
CA MET A 40 5.99 -8.90 7.20
C MET A 40 6.35 -9.34 5.78
N THR A 41 5.89 -10.52 5.37
CA THR A 41 5.93 -10.92 3.96
C THR A 41 5.10 -9.96 3.11
N PRO A 42 5.39 -9.80 1.80
CA PRO A 42 4.60 -8.94 0.92
C PRO A 42 3.09 -9.23 0.97
N THR A 43 2.69 -10.50 0.99
CA THR A 43 1.28 -10.89 1.09
C THR A 43 0.65 -10.47 2.42
N GLN A 44 1.37 -10.59 3.55
CA GLN A 44 0.88 -10.11 4.84
C GLN A 44 0.75 -8.60 4.84
N ALA A 45 1.76 -7.87 4.34
CA ALA A 45 1.73 -6.41 4.25
C ALA A 45 0.55 -5.93 3.38
N ILE A 46 0.28 -6.58 2.25
CA ILE A 46 -0.87 -6.27 1.39
C ILE A 46 -2.18 -6.49 2.12
N LYS A 47 -2.37 -7.68 2.72
CA LYS A 47 -3.61 -8.02 3.45
C LYS A 47 -3.86 -7.08 4.62
N THR A 48 -2.83 -6.77 5.40
CA THR A 48 -2.94 -5.84 6.52
C THR A 48 -3.29 -4.43 6.05
N THR A 49 -2.63 -3.93 4.99
CA THR A 49 -2.90 -2.60 4.45
C THR A 49 -4.33 -2.47 3.90
N VAL A 50 -4.77 -3.41 3.07
CA VAL A 50 -6.14 -3.43 2.54
C VAL A 50 -7.16 -3.61 3.67
N GLY A 51 -6.86 -4.45 4.66
CA GLY A 51 -7.71 -4.65 5.84
C GLY A 51 -7.89 -3.36 6.66
N LEU A 52 -6.83 -2.58 6.86
CA LEU A 52 -6.91 -1.28 7.54
C LEU A 52 -7.74 -0.28 6.72
N GLY A 53 -7.57 -0.26 5.39
CA GLY A 53 -8.40 0.56 4.50
C GLY A 53 -9.88 0.21 4.62
N LEU A 54 -10.24 -1.07 4.50
CA LEU A 54 -11.63 -1.54 4.67
C LEU A 54 -12.19 -1.24 6.07
N PHE A 55 -11.35 -1.34 7.10
CA PHE A 55 -11.74 -1.01 8.46
C PHE A 55 -12.05 0.49 8.61
N LYS A 56 -11.23 1.37 8.03
CA LYS A 56 -11.49 2.82 8.02
C LYS A 56 -12.79 3.14 7.29
N GLU A 57 -13.00 2.59 6.10
CA GLU A 57 -14.26 2.77 5.36
C GLU A 57 -15.47 2.23 6.13
N GLY A 58 -15.30 1.14 6.88
CA GLY A 58 -16.34 0.61 7.76
C GLY A 58 -16.66 1.56 8.92
N ILE A 59 -15.68 2.26 9.48
CA ILE A 59 -15.90 3.34 10.45
C ILE A 59 -16.69 4.46 9.79
N ASP A 60 -16.31 4.90 8.60
CA ASP A 60 -16.99 6.01 7.90
C ASP A 60 -18.42 5.65 7.54
N ALA A 61 -18.68 4.39 7.21
CA ALA A 61 -20.01 3.86 7.00
C ALA A 61 -20.92 4.01 8.23
N LEU A 62 -20.37 3.85 9.43
CA LEU A 62 -21.12 3.73 10.68
C LEU A 62 -21.07 4.99 11.56
N VAL A 63 -20.05 5.83 11.41
CA VAL A 63 -19.78 6.99 12.26
C VAL A 63 -19.94 8.27 11.42
N PRO A 64 -21.02 9.05 11.63
CA PRO A 64 -21.26 10.27 10.87
C PRO A 64 -20.26 11.38 11.11
N TRP A 65 -19.73 11.95 10.03
CA TRP A 65 -18.92 13.16 10.08
C TRP A 65 -19.66 14.32 10.77
N GLU A 66 -20.95 14.48 10.53
CA GLU A 66 -21.77 15.59 11.05
C GLU A 66 -21.85 15.59 12.58
N GLN A 67 -21.67 14.42 13.22
CA GLN A 67 -21.71 14.26 14.66
C GLN A 67 -20.31 14.13 15.29
N TYR A 68 -19.35 13.53 14.57
CA TYR A 68 -18.05 13.11 15.12
C TYR A 68 -16.84 13.76 14.42
N GLY A 69 -17.06 14.62 13.43
CA GLY A 69 -16.02 15.26 12.64
C GLY A 69 -15.05 14.23 12.05
N SER A 70 -13.75 14.50 12.17
CA SER A 70 -12.67 13.68 11.62
C SER A 70 -12.55 12.24 12.13
N TYR A 71 -13.30 11.88 13.17
CA TYR A 71 -13.39 10.50 13.63
C TYR A 71 -14.44 9.68 12.85
N GLY A 72 -15.35 10.34 12.16
CA GLY A 72 -16.30 9.73 11.23
C GLY A 72 -15.97 10.06 9.78
N GLY A 73 -16.92 9.76 8.90
CA GLY A 73 -16.80 10.08 7.48
C GLY A 73 -18.15 10.23 6.81
N ASP A 74 -18.13 10.35 5.49
CA ASP A 74 -19.32 10.62 4.67
C ASP A 74 -20.05 9.33 4.25
N GLY A 75 -19.53 8.17 4.66
CA GLY A 75 -20.04 6.85 4.35
C GLY A 75 -18.94 5.93 3.81
N PHE A 76 -19.27 4.66 3.58
CA PHE A 76 -18.35 3.71 2.96
C PHE A 76 -18.09 4.12 1.51
N SER A 77 -16.83 4.43 1.16
CA SER A 77 -16.43 4.68 -0.22
C SER A 77 -15.83 3.44 -0.86
N LYS A 78 -16.42 3.03 -1.98
CA LYS A 78 -15.81 2.01 -2.85
C LYS A 78 -14.56 2.56 -3.55
N ASN A 79 -14.53 3.87 -3.78
CA ASN A 79 -13.47 4.52 -4.52
C ASN A 79 -12.22 4.65 -3.65
N ASP A 80 -12.34 4.90 -2.35
CA ASP A 80 -11.21 4.86 -1.42
C ASP A 80 -10.58 3.47 -1.31
N VAL A 81 -11.41 2.42 -1.29
CA VAL A 81 -10.90 1.04 -1.37
C VAL A 81 -10.08 0.82 -2.65
N VAL A 82 -10.53 1.35 -3.79
CA VAL A 82 -9.77 1.27 -5.05
C VAL A 82 -8.43 2.00 -4.92
N TYR A 83 -8.39 3.20 -4.35
CA TYR A 83 -7.14 3.93 -4.14
C TYR A 83 -6.20 3.22 -3.16
N ASN A 84 -6.72 2.58 -2.12
CA ASN A 84 -5.92 1.73 -1.23
C ASN A 84 -5.24 0.59 -2.02
N VAL A 85 -5.98 -0.06 -2.92
CA VAL A 85 -5.46 -1.14 -3.79
C VAL A 85 -4.42 -0.60 -4.78
N ILE A 86 -4.63 0.57 -5.37
CA ILE A 86 -3.66 1.23 -6.25
C ILE A 86 -2.37 1.55 -5.49
N GLY A 87 -2.48 2.12 -4.29
CA GLY A 87 -1.35 2.46 -3.43
C GLY A 87 -0.50 1.25 -3.07
N VAL A 88 -1.13 0.22 -2.49
CA VAL A 88 -0.42 -1.01 -2.08
C VAL A 88 0.10 -1.80 -3.28
N GLY A 89 -0.65 -1.82 -4.39
CA GLY A 89 -0.27 -2.52 -5.61
C GLY A 89 0.93 -1.88 -6.30
N SER A 90 0.97 -0.55 -6.37
CA SER A 90 2.12 0.19 -6.92
C SER A 90 3.37 0.01 -6.06
N ALA A 91 3.25 0.06 -4.73
CA ALA A 91 4.37 -0.22 -3.81
C ALA A 91 4.92 -1.64 -4.02
N TYR A 92 4.05 -2.65 -4.08
CA TYR A 92 4.44 -4.03 -4.35
C TYR A 92 5.13 -4.20 -5.72
N LEU A 93 4.62 -3.55 -6.77
CA LEU A 93 5.23 -3.59 -8.11
C LEU A 93 6.62 -2.97 -8.11
N ILE A 94 6.82 -1.82 -7.46
CA ILE A 94 8.13 -1.18 -7.33
C ILE A 94 9.10 -2.12 -6.61
N ASP A 95 8.67 -2.71 -5.50
CA ASP A 95 9.48 -3.65 -4.71
C ASP A 95 9.93 -4.84 -5.57
N LYS A 96 9.01 -5.44 -6.33
CA LYS A 96 9.33 -6.56 -7.26
C LYS A 96 10.26 -6.16 -8.39
N LEU A 97 10.10 -4.97 -8.96
CA LEU A 97 11.00 -4.46 -10.00
C LEU A 97 12.39 -4.15 -9.44
N TRP A 98 12.45 -3.66 -8.20
CA TRP A 98 13.70 -3.36 -7.51
C TRP A 98 14.48 -4.64 -7.14
N GLU A 99 13.81 -5.66 -6.60
CA GLU A 99 14.38 -6.98 -6.35
C GLU A 99 14.96 -7.58 -7.65
N LYS A 100 14.22 -7.49 -8.77
CA LYS A 100 14.70 -7.96 -10.08
C LYS A 100 15.94 -7.19 -10.57
N LYS A 101 16.06 -5.91 -10.26
CA LYS A 101 17.27 -5.12 -10.58
C LYS A 101 18.46 -5.56 -9.74
N GLY A 102 18.23 -5.96 -8.48
CA GLY A 102 19.26 -6.53 -7.59
C GLY A 102 19.79 -7.88 -8.09
N HIS A 103 18.93 -8.72 -8.68
CA HIS A 103 19.33 -9.99 -9.28
C HIS A 103 19.76 -9.88 -10.75
N GLY A 104 19.60 -8.71 -11.36
CA GLY A 104 19.76 -8.51 -12.80
C GLY A 104 21.17 -8.19 -13.30
N ASN A 105 22.22 -8.17 -12.46
CA ASN A 105 23.59 -7.82 -12.90
C ASN A 105 24.72 -8.38 -12.02
N GLU A 106 24.61 -9.57 -11.44
CA GLU A 106 25.78 -10.29 -10.91
C GLU A 106 26.32 -11.32 -11.93
N THR A 107 26.53 -10.90 -13.18
CA THR A 107 27.14 -11.77 -14.21
C THR A 107 28.65 -11.87 -14.06
N ALA A 108 29.27 -11.02 -13.25
CA ALA A 108 30.70 -11.08 -12.99
C ALA A 108 31.08 -10.40 -11.66
N PHE A 109 31.84 -11.08 -10.81
CA PHE A 109 32.63 -10.40 -9.79
C PHE A 109 34.10 -10.83 -9.84
N ILE A 110 34.99 -9.85 -9.64
CA ILE A 110 36.44 -10.01 -9.72
C ILE A 110 37.01 -9.95 -8.31
N LYS A 111 37.69 -11.01 -7.87
CA LYS A 111 38.48 -11.00 -6.63
C LYS A 111 39.96 -10.90 -6.96
N ILE A 112 40.61 -9.85 -6.45
CA ILE A 112 42.05 -9.62 -6.61
C ILE A 112 42.76 -10.14 -5.36
N HIS A 113 43.73 -11.04 -5.55
CA HIS A 113 44.63 -11.52 -4.50
C HIS A 113 46.07 -11.12 -4.87
N PRO A 114 46.98 -10.95 -3.90
CA PRO A 114 48.40 -10.79 -4.20
C PRO A 114 48.90 -12.00 -5.01
N GLY A 115 49.26 -11.78 -6.27
CA GLY A 115 49.79 -12.80 -7.17
C GLY A 115 48.80 -13.40 -8.18
N TYR A 116 47.48 -13.17 -8.06
CA TYR A 116 46.53 -13.57 -9.11
C TYR A 116 45.15 -12.88 -9.01
N VAL A 117 44.44 -12.85 -10.14
CA VAL A 117 43.05 -12.37 -10.23
C VAL A 117 42.15 -13.56 -10.53
N ARG A 118 41.02 -13.65 -9.83
CA ARG A 118 39.99 -14.66 -10.10
C ARG A 118 38.69 -13.98 -10.50
N VAL A 119 38.21 -14.33 -11.68
CA VAL A 119 36.94 -13.85 -12.24
C VAL A 119 35.92 -14.96 -12.06
N TYR A 120 34.78 -14.62 -11.47
CA TYR A 120 33.63 -15.53 -11.35
C TYR A 120 32.56 -15.01 -12.30
N LEU A 121 32.21 -15.82 -13.29
CA LEU A 121 31.13 -15.53 -14.22
C LEU A 121 30.01 -16.53 -13.96
N TYR A 122 28.84 -16.01 -13.61
CA TYR A 122 27.64 -16.81 -13.49
C TYR A 122 26.77 -16.52 -14.70
N PHE A 123 26.47 -17.58 -15.44
CA PHE A 123 25.55 -17.57 -16.56
C PHE A 123 24.37 -18.45 -16.14
N ASP A 124 23.16 -17.87 -16.10
CA ASP A 124 21.91 -18.62 -15.95
C ASP A 124 21.66 -19.53 -17.16
#